data_AF-A0A8J7GGW7-F1
#
_entry.id   AF-A0A8J7GGW7-F1
#
_cell.length_a   1.000
_cell.length_b   1.000
_cell.length_c   1.000
_cell.angle_alpha   90.00
_cell.angle_beta   90.00
_cell.angle_gamma   90.00
#
_symmetry.space_group_name_H-M   'P 1'
#
loop_
_entity.id
_entity.type
_entity.pdbx_description
1 polymer ?
#
loop_
_entity_poly.entity_id
_entity_poly.type
_entity_poly.pdbx_seq_one_letter_code
_entity_poly.pdbx_strand_id
1 'polypeptide(L)'
;MENSPIYVEVTRRQTMIIREIRDHAARYAYPHSGAGLNDPVRYLADGHIPHCTHEEREFIKTYIRLHPEVIDRHPLTIAELEQRDARDRERAGQVAEHARELFNVGEFTAALYLIDRAEHLDPGSFARWDRLRTLICTARELDKNCSDSLIFASK
;
A
#
# COMPACT_ATOMS: atom_id res chain seq x y z
N MET A 1 6.16 -18.51 26.63
CA MET A 1 6.54 -17.18 26.11
C MET A 1 6.68 -17.34 24.62
N GLU A 2 5.58 -17.16 23.92
CA GLU A 2 5.47 -17.40 22.48
C GLU A 2 5.81 -16.08 21.78
N ASN A 3 6.95 -16.06 21.09
CA ASN A 3 7.38 -14.94 20.27
C ASN A 3 6.43 -14.85 19.06
N SER A 4 5.32 -14.15 19.23
CA SER A 4 4.53 -13.66 18.10
C SER A 4 5.45 -12.77 17.25
N PRO A 5 5.60 -13.03 15.95
CA PRO A 5 6.27 -12.08 15.08
C PRO A 5 5.44 -10.81 15.14
N ILE A 6 6.10 -9.70 15.52
CA ILE A 6 5.51 -8.38 15.49
C ILE A 6 5.15 -8.11 14.03
N TYR A 7 3.93 -8.44 13.62
CA TYR A 7 3.31 -7.87 12.45
C TYR A 7 3.06 -6.41 12.81
N VAL A 8 4.12 -5.60 12.74
CA VAL A 8 4.00 -4.14 12.73
C VAL A 8 3.11 -3.85 11.53
N GLU A 9 1.94 -3.25 11.77
CA GLU A 9 1.14 -2.72 10.68
C GLU A 9 2.05 -1.82 9.83
N VAL A 10 2.36 -2.29 8.63
CA VAL A 10 3.21 -1.55 7.70
C VAL A 10 2.42 -0.30 7.33
N THR A 11 2.92 0.85 7.76
CA THR A 11 2.27 2.12 7.41
C THR A 11 2.15 2.27 5.90
N ARG A 12 1.19 3.07 5.43
CA ARG A 12 1.04 3.45 4.01
C ARG A 12 2.39 3.83 3.38
N ARG A 13 3.17 4.61 4.13
CA ARG A 13 4.50 5.06 3.72
C ARG A 13 5.49 3.90 3.58
N GLN A 14 5.55 3.00 4.56
CA GLN A 14 6.40 1.82 4.47
C GLN A 14 5.96 0.86 3.36
N THR A 15 4.66 0.77 3.06
CA THR A 15 4.15 -0.03 1.94
C THR A 15 4.66 0.51 0.60
N MET A 16 4.66 1.83 0.41
CA MET A 16 5.30 2.44 -0.76
C MET A 16 6.78 2.12 -0.82
N ILE A 17 7.51 2.32 0.28
CA ILE A 17 8.96 2.06 0.33
C ILE A 17 9.27 0.61 -0.02
N ILE A 18 8.49 -0.36 0.47
CA ILE A 18 8.64 -1.78 0.12
C ILE A 18 8.39 -2.02 -1.38
N ARG A 19 7.41 -1.34 -1.97
CA ARG A 19 7.16 -1.43 -3.43
C ARG A 19 8.37 -0.90 -4.21
N GLU A 20 8.90 0.27 -3.85
CA GLU A 20 10.09 0.86 -4.48
C GLU A 20 11.32 -0.06 -4.35
N ILE A 21 11.54 -0.63 -3.15
CA ILE A 21 12.61 -1.61 -2.91
C ILE A 21 12.46 -2.78 -3.87
N ARG A 22 11.27 -3.38 -3.95
CA ARG A 22 11.04 -4.50 -4.86
C ARG A 22 11.38 -4.05 -6.28
N ASP A 23 10.82 -2.96 -6.74
CA ASP A 23 10.88 -2.55 -8.15
C ASP A 23 12.28 -2.19 -8.62
N HIS A 24 13.07 -1.58 -7.74
CA HIS A 24 14.30 -0.93 -8.14
C HIS A 24 15.57 -1.45 -7.47
N ALA A 25 15.51 -2.13 -6.32
CA ALA A 25 16.72 -2.53 -5.59
C ALA A 25 17.68 -3.37 -6.44
N ALA A 26 17.17 -4.39 -7.15
CA ALA A 26 17.96 -5.24 -8.05
C ALA A 26 18.74 -4.46 -9.11
N ARG A 27 18.20 -3.35 -9.64
CA ARG A 27 18.88 -2.52 -10.65
C ARG A 27 20.16 -1.88 -10.12
N TYR A 28 20.21 -1.62 -8.82
CA TYR A 28 21.31 -0.93 -8.15
C TYR A 28 22.21 -1.88 -7.36
N ALA A 29 22.00 -3.19 -7.49
CA ALA A 29 22.85 -4.22 -6.91
C ALA A 29 23.73 -4.87 -7.98
N TYR A 30 24.90 -5.35 -7.58
CA TYR A 30 25.75 -6.20 -8.42
C TYR A 30 25.03 -7.52 -8.74
N PRO A 31 25.13 -8.08 -9.97
CA PRO A 31 25.93 -7.62 -11.12
C PRO A 31 25.23 -6.61 -12.04
N HIS A 32 24.00 -6.23 -11.72
CA HIS A 32 23.16 -5.43 -12.61
C HIS A 32 23.53 -3.94 -12.62
N SER A 33 24.09 -3.45 -11.51
CA SER A 33 24.57 -2.09 -11.37
C SER A 33 25.86 -1.90 -12.20
N GLY A 34 25.92 -0.84 -13.02
CA GLY A 34 27.16 -0.43 -13.68
C GLY A 34 28.28 -0.08 -12.68
N ALA A 35 29.52 0.02 -13.15
CA ALA A 35 30.68 0.31 -12.30
C ALA A 35 30.45 1.55 -11.42
N GLY A 36 30.48 1.36 -10.09
CA GLY A 36 30.28 2.44 -9.09
C GLY A 36 28.85 2.65 -8.61
N LEU A 37 27.86 1.86 -9.07
CA LEU A 37 26.44 2.03 -8.74
C LEU A 37 25.90 1.00 -7.72
N ASN A 38 26.77 0.17 -7.11
CA ASN A 38 26.40 -0.92 -6.19
C ASN A 38 26.02 -0.41 -4.78
N ASP A 39 25.00 0.44 -4.72
CA ASP A 39 24.46 1.01 -3.49
C ASP A 39 22.94 1.18 -3.62
N PRO A 40 22.17 0.08 -3.51
CA PRO A 40 20.73 0.12 -3.68
C PRO A 40 20.04 1.02 -2.65
N VAL A 41 20.58 1.09 -1.42
CA VAL A 41 20.02 1.95 -0.37
C VAL A 41 20.10 3.42 -0.79
N ARG A 42 21.26 3.88 -1.28
CA ARG A 42 21.42 5.26 -1.73
C ARG A 42 20.51 5.58 -2.92
N TYR A 43 20.51 4.74 -3.95
CA TYR A 43 19.74 5.02 -5.15
C TYR A 43 18.23 4.95 -4.94
N LEU A 44 17.75 4.09 -4.05
CA LEU A 44 16.33 4.08 -3.63
C LEU A 44 15.97 5.36 -2.88
N ALA A 45 16.76 5.72 -1.86
CA ALA A 45 16.49 6.87 -1.02
C ALA A 45 16.55 8.20 -1.79
N ASP A 46 17.50 8.33 -2.72
CA ASP A 46 17.73 9.58 -3.45
C ASP A 46 16.86 9.69 -4.71
N GLY A 47 16.51 8.55 -5.34
CA GLY A 47 15.87 8.52 -6.66
C GLY A 47 14.40 8.12 -6.67
N HIS A 48 13.94 7.34 -5.69
CA HIS A 48 12.61 6.70 -5.73
C HIS A 48 11.72 7.03 -4.53
N ILE A 49 12.30 7.57 -3.45
CA ILE A 49 11.56 7.86 -2.22
C ILE A 49 11.61 9.38 -1.97
N PRO A 50 10.57 10.14 -2.38
CA PRO A 50 10.53 11.58 -2.16
C PRO A 50 10.66 11.93 -0.68
N HIS A 51 11.56 12.85 -0.37
CA HIS A 51 11.86 13.29 1.01
C HIS A 51 12.23 12.14 1.97
N CYS A 52 12.98 11.14 1.49
CA CYS A 52 13.41 10.00 2.31
C CYS A 52 14.06 10.46 3.62
N THR A 53 13.50 10.08 4.76
CA THR A 53 14.08 10.40 6.08
C THR A 53 15.25 9.47 6.43
N HIS A 54 15.95 9.78 7.52
CA HIS A 54 17.01 8.91 8.02
C HIS A 54 16.46 7.55 8.47
N GLU A 55 15.33 7.55 9.19
CA GLU A 55 14.65 6.34 9.65
C GLU A 55 14.17 5.48 8.47
N GLU A 56 13.67 6.11 7.40
CA GLU A 56 13.28 5.42 6.17
C GLU A 56 14.50 4.80 5.48
N ARG A 57 15.66 5.48 5.48
CA ARG A 57 16.90 4.92 4.95
C ARG A 57 17.37 3.70 5.74
N GLU A 58 17.30 3.74 7.07
CA GLU A 58 17.63 2.58 7.92
C GLU A 58 16.62 1.44 7.78
N PHE A 59 15.34 1.78 7.54
CA PHE A 59 14.31 0.81 7.19
C PHE A 59 14.63 0.11 5.86
N ILE A 60 14.98 0.83 4.78
CA ILE A 60 15.38 0.25 3.49
C ILE A 60 16.55 -0.72 3.67
N LYS A 61 17.59 -0.27 4.36
CA LYS A 61 18.79 -1.07 4.65
C LYS A 61 18.45 -2.34 5.42
N THR A 62 17.61 -2.23 6.46
CA THR A 62 17.17 -3.37 7.26
C THR A 62 16.32 -4.33 6.43
N TYR A 63 15.41 -3.81 5.61
CA TYR A 63 14.55 -4.61 4.76
C TYR A 63 15.35 -5.40 3.73
N ILE A 64 16.25 -4.75 2.96
CA ILE A 64 17.11 -5.45 1.98
C ILE A 64 17.96 -6.53 2.65
N ARG A 65 18.50 -6.26 3.84
CA ARG A 65 19.29 -7.25 4.60
C ARG A 65 18.45 -8.47 5.02
N LEU A 66 17.18 -8.28 5.37
CA LEU A 66 16.26 -9.35 5.76
C LEU A 66 15.63 -10.05 4.55
N HIS A 67 15.65 -9.41 3.38
CA HIS A 67 15.03 -9.85 2.13
C HIS A 67 16.03 -9.79 0.96
N PRO A 68 17.13 -10.56 0.98
CA PRO A 68 18.15 -10.52 -0.07
C PRO A 68 17.58 -10.84 -1.47
N GLU A 69 16.47 -11.56 -1.55
CA GLU A 69 15.78 -11.88 -2.81
C GLU A 69 15.37 -10.64 -3.63
N VAL A 70 15.25 -9.46 -3.01
CA VAL A 70 14.88 -8.22 -3.72
C VAL A 70 16.02 -7.63 -4.54
N ILE A 71 17.27 -7.98 -4.21
CA ILE A 71 18.47 -7.55 -4.95
C ILE A 71 19.04 -8.65 -5.85
N ASP A 72 18.82 -9.92 -5.51
CA ASP A 72 19.35 -11.07 -6.27
C ASP A 72 18.55 -11.38 -7.56
N ARG A 73 17.34 -10.83 -7.67
CA ARG A 73 16.47 -11.03 -8.83
C ARG A 73 16.93 -10.23 -10.04
N HIS A 74 16.52 -10.66 -11.23
CA HIS A 74 16.68 -9.84 -12.42
C HIS A 74 15.88 -8.53 -12.28
N PRO A 75 16.45 -7.35 -12.60
CA PRO A 75 15.72 -6.10 -12.54
C PRO A 75 14.55 -6.12 -13.50
N LEU A 76 13.41 -5.61 -13.06
CA LEU A 76 12.27 -5.42 -13.95
C LEU A 76 12.57 -4.32 -14.97
N THR A 77 12.16 -4.57 -16.20
CA THR A 77 12.08 -3.55 -17.25
C THR A 77 10.95 -2.57 -16.94
N ILE A 78 11.01 -1.38 -17.53
CA ILE A 78 9.94 -0.39 -17.39
C ILE A 78 8.61 -0.95 -17.91
N ALA A 79 8.62 -1.68 -19.03
CA ALA A 79 7.42 -2.29 -19.59
C ALA A 79 6.79 -3.32 -18.64
N GLU A 80 7.59 -4.13 -17.93
CA GLU A 80 7.08 -5.09 -16.94
C GLU A 80 6.47 -4.39 -15.73
N LEU A 81 7.09 -3.30 -15.26
CA LEU A 81 6.55 -2.46 -14.19
C LEU A 81 5.21 -1.85 -14.60
N GLU A 82 5.15 -1.22 -15.78
CA GLU A 82 3.92 -0.62 -16.32
C GLU A 82 2.81 -1.65 -16.51
N GLN A 83 3.15 -2.84 -17.03
CA GLN A 83 2.18 -3.90 -17.23
C GLN A 83 1.64 -4.45 -15.90
N ARG A 84 2.52 -4.59 -14.89
CA ARG A 84 2.08 -4.96 -13.54
C ARG A 84 1.18 -3.87 -12.95
N ASP A 85 1.60 -2.61 -13.03
CA ASP A 85 0.84 -1.49 -12.48
C ASP A 85 -0.53 -1.36 -13.15
N ALA A 86 -0.64 -1.62 -14.45
CA ALA A 86 -1.91 -1.68 -15.15
C ALA A 86 -2.82 -2.79 -14.59
N ARG A 87 -2.28 -4.00 -14.38
CA ARG A 87 -3.04 -5.11 -13.78
C ARG A 87 -3.47 -4.81 -12.34
N ASP A 88 -2.59 -4.20 -11.56
CA ASP A 88 -2.88 -3.86 -10.17
C ASP A 88 -3.96 -2.76 -10.08
N ARG A 89 -3.91 -1.75 -10.96
CA ARG A 89 -4.97 -0.73 -11.10
C ARG A 89 -6.31 -1.34 -11.50
N GLU A 90 -6.31 -2.27 -12.45
CA GLU A 90 -7.52 -2.97 -12.88
C GLU A 90 -8.14 -3.77 -11.71
N ARG A 91 -7.33 -4.54 -10.98
CA ARG A 91 -7.74 -5.29 -9.79
C ARG A 91 -8.24 -4.37 -8.68
N ALA A 92 -7.56 -3.26 -8.42
CA ALA A 92 -8.01 -2.25 -7.46
C ALA A 92 -9.38 -1.69 -7.84
N GLY A 93 -9.63 -1.48 -9.15
CA GLY A 93 -10.94 -1.11 -9.67
C GLY A 93 -12.01 -2.16 -9.36
N GLN A 94 -11.75 -3.44 -9.63
CA GLN A 94 -12.68 -4.54 -9.34
C GLN A 94 -12.99 -4.64 -7.84
N VAL A 95 -11.98 -4.51 -6.98
CA VAL A 95 -12.17 -4.51 -5.51
C VAL A 95 -13.00 -3.30 -5.06
N ALA A 96 -12.77 -2.13 -5.64
CA ALA A 96 -13.54 -0.93 -5.33
C ALA A 96 -15.01 -1.03 -5.79
N GLU A 97 -15.29 -1.69 -6.91
CA GLU A 97 -16.66 -1.99 -7.33
C GLU A 97 -17.37 -2.90 -6.32
N HIS A 98 -16.69 -3.94 -5.82
CA HIS A 98 -17.26 -4.79 -4.78
C HIS A 98 -17.47 -4.02 -3.45
N ALA A 99 -16.57 -3.09 -3.11
CA ALA A 99 -16.76 -2.19 -1.98
C ALA A 99 -18.01 -1.31 -2.14
N ARG A 100 -18.30 -0.86 -3.37
CA ARG A 100 -19.51 -0.09 -3.69
C ARG A 100 -20.78 -0.92 -3.52
N GLU A 101 -20.76 -2.19 -3.91
CA GLU A 101 -21.89 -3.11 -3.68
C GLU A 101 -22.19 -3.25 -2.19
N LEU A 102 -21.17 -3.49 -1.37
CA LEU A 102 -21.29 -3.59 0.09
C LEU A 102 -21.77 -2.27 0.71
N PHE A 103 -21.24 -1.14 0.24
CA PHE A 103 -21.70 0.18 0.67
C PHE A 103 -23.21 0.37 0.42
N ASN A 104 -23.71 -0.03 -0.75
CA ASN A 104 -25.12 0.13 -1.11
C ASN A 104 -26.08 -0.69 -0.26
N VAL A 105 -25.62 -1.80 0.33
CA VAL A 105 -26.42 -2.65 1.24
C VAL A 105 -26.16 -2.33 2.73
N GLY A 106 -25.44 -1.25 3.03
CA GLY A 106 -25.17 -0.81 4.41
C GLY A 106 -24.01 -1.53 5.10
N GLU A 107 -23.28 -2.39 4.40
CA GLU A 107 -22.14 -3.16 4.94
C GLU A 107 -20.85 -2.31 4.98
N PHE A 108 -20.91 -1.18 5.70
CA PHE A 108 -19.87 -0.15 5.65
C PHE A 108 -18.50 -0.60 6.15
N THR A 109 -18.44 -1.47 7.16
CA THR A 109 -17.16 -2.01 7.67
C THR A 109 -16.48 -2.88 6.62
N ALA A 110 -17.24 -3.72 5.93
CA ALA A 110 -16.71 -4.58 4.88
C ALA A 110 -16.32 -3.78 3.63
N ALA A 111 -17.11 -2.76 3.28
CA ALA A 111 -16.76 -1.81 2.22
C ALA A 111 -15.44 -1.08 2.53
N LEU A 112 -15.25 -0.61 3.77
CA LEU A 112 -14.03 0.07 4.20
C LEU A 112 -12.79 -0.82 4.06
N TYR A 113 -12.89 -2.08 4.51
CA TYR A 113 -11.83 -3.07 4.37
C TYR A 113 -11.43 -3.29 2.91
N LEU A 114 -12.39 -3.33 1.99
CA LEU A 114 -12.10 -3.48 0.56
C LEU A 114 -11.43 -2.23 -0.03
N ILE A 115 -11.79 -1.02 0.42
CA ILE A 115 -11.09 0.21 0.00
C ILE A 115 -9.64 0.20 0.47
N ASP A 116 -9.36 -0.21 1.70
CA ASP A 116 -7.99 -0.33 2.21
C ASP A 116 -7.20 -1.37 1.40
N ARG A 117 -7.84 -2.48 1.00
CA ARG A 117 -7.23 -3.49 0.12
C ARG A 117 -6.99 -2.97 -1.30
N ALA A 118 -7.91 -2.19 -1.87
CA ALA A 118 -7.75 -1.57 -3.19
C ALA A 118 -6.58 -0.57 -3.19
N GLU A 119 -6.42 0.20 -2.11
CA GLU A 119 -5.28 1.10 -1.93
C GLU A 119 -3.94 0.34 -1.87
N HIS A 120 -3.90 -0.83 -1.24
CA HIS A 120 -2.68 -1.64 -1.20
C HIS A 120 -2.25 -2.12 -2.60
N LEU A 121 -3.20 -2.36 -3.50
CA LEU A 121 -2.93 -2.76 -4.89
C LEU A 121 -2.46 -1.56 -5.73
N ASP A 122 -3.15 -0.43 -5.62
CA ASP A 122 -2.86 0.80 -6.36
C ASP A 122 -2.58 2.00 -5.42
N PRO A 123 -1.40 2.04 -4.79
CA PRO A 123 -1.02 3.15 -3.92
C PRO A 123 -0.90 4.47 -4.71
N GLY A 124 -0.69 4.47 -6.03
CA GLY A 124 -0.59 5.71 -6.81
C GLY A 124 -1.84 6.61 -6.74
N SER A 125 -3.02 6.03 -6.44
CA SER A 125 -4.32 6.72 -6.45
C SER A 125 -4.77 7.21 -5.06
N PHE A 126 -3.85 7.60 -4.18
CA PHE A 126 -4.12 7.98 -2.79
C PHE A 126 -5.30 8.92 -2.54
N ALA A 127 -5.40 10.02 -3.30
CA ALA A 127 -6.49 10.99 -3.13
C ALA A 127 -7.86 10.38 -3.49
N ARG A 128 -7.90 9.39 -4.37
CA ARG A 128 -9.13 8.64 -4.70
C ARG A 128 -9.55 7.76 -3.52
N TRP A 129 -8.63 6.97 -2.98
CA TRP A 129 -8.92 6.04 -1.88
C TRP A 129 -9.34 6.77 -0.61
N ASP A 130 -8.69 7.90 -0.31
CA ASP A 130 -9.04 8.72 0.85
C ASP A 130 -10.47 9.29 0.75
N ARG A 131 -10.86 9.82 -0.41
CA ARG A 131 -12.24 10.28 -0.65
C ARG A 131 -13.27 9.18 -0.45
N LEU A 132 -13.00 7.96 -0.94
CA LEU A 132 -13.90 6.82 -0.76
C LEU A 132 -13.99 6.40 0.71
N ARG A 133 -12.86 6.39 1.42
CA ARG A 133 -12.81 6.13 2.86
C ARG A 133 -13.65 7.12 3.65
N THR A 134 -13.49 8.42 3.39
CA THR A 134 -14.29 9.48 4.03
C THR A 134 -15.78 9.27 3.78
N LEU A 135 -16.18 9.01 2.53
CA LEU A 135 -17.58 8.79 2.16
C LEU A 135 -18.19 7.62 2.92
N ILE A 136 -17.49 6.49 3.01
CA ILE A 136 -17.96 5.30 3.74
C ILE A 136 -18.08 5.59 5.24
N CYS A 137 -17.08 6.26 5.83
CA CYS A 137 -17.11 6.64 7.25
C CYS A 137 -18.28 7.57 7.57
N THR A 138 -18.52 8.59 6.75
CA THR A 138 -19.65 9.52 6.93
C THR A 138 -21.00 8.80 6.82
N ALA A 139 -21.18 7.92 5.83
CA ALA A 139 -22.41 7.15 5.69
C ALA A 139 -22.66 6.24 6.91
N ARG A 140 -21.61 5.57 7.40
CA ARG A 140 -21.68 4.73 8.60
C ARG A 140 -22.08 5.51 9.85
N GLU A 141 -21.60 6.74 10.00
CA GLU A 141 -21.97 7.61 11.13
C GLU A 141 -23.43 8.03 11.05
N LEU A 142 -23.92 8.38 9.87
CA LEU A 142 -25.33 8.74 9.65
C LEU A 142 -26.26 7.56 9.93
N ASP A 143 -25.91 6.35 9.48
CA ASP A 143 -26.69 5.13 9.70
C ASP A 143 -26.82 4.77 11.19
N LYS A 144 -25.72 4.88 11.94
CA LYS A 144 -25.72 4.72 13.40
C LYS A 144 -26.66 5.72 14.07
N ASN A 145 -26.57 7.00 13.69
CA ASN A 145 -27.40 8.06 14.28
C ASN A 145 -28.89 7.87 13.97
N CYS A 146 -29.26 7.38 12.78
CA CYS A 146 -30.63 7.03 12.44
C CYS A 146 -31.16 5.83 13.24
N SER A 147 -30.34 4.78 13.40
CA SER A 147 -30.68 3.60 14.18
C SER A 147 -30.93 3.94 15.65
N ASP A 148 -30.08 4.78 16.25
CA ASP A 148 -30.25 5.22 17.63
C ASP A 148 -31.50 6.10 17.81
N SER A 149 -31.80 6.97 16.85
CA SER A 149 -32.97 7.85 16.89
C SER A 149 -34.31 7.09 16.84
N LEU A 150 -34.37 5.97 16.12
CA LEU A 150 -35.56 5.11 16.04
C LEU A 150 -35.82 4.33 17.35
N ILE A 151 -34.76 4.00 18.10
CA ILE A 151 -34.89 3.36 19.42
C ILE A 151 -35.49 4.32 20.45
N PHE A 152 -35.17 5.62 20.37
CA PHE A 152 -35.68 6.62 21.31
C PHE A 152 -37.12 7.08 21.02
N ALA A 153 -37.60 6.99 19.77
CA ALA A 153 -38.98 7.36 19.41
C ALA A 153 -40.04 6.29 19.77
N SER A 154 -39.62 5.12 20.26
CA SER A 154 -40.50 3.97 20.57
C SER A 154 -40.75 3.74 22.06
N LYS A 155 -40.49 4.73 22.93
CA LYS A 155 -40.75 4.71 24.37
C LYS A 155 -41.67 5.86 24.78
#